data_AF-X1IGV4-F1
#
_entry.id   AF-X1IGV4-F1
#
_cell.length_a   1.000
_cell.length_b   1.000
_cell.length_c   1.000
_cell.angle_alpha   90.00
_cell.angle_beta   90.00
_cell.angle_gamma   90.00
#
_symmetry.space_group_name_H-M   'P 1'
#
loop_
_entity.id
_entity.type
_entity.pdbx_description
1 polymer ?
#
loop_
_entity_poly.entity_id
_entity_poly.type
_entity_poly.pdbx_seq_one_letter_code
_entity_poly.pdbx_strand_id
1 'polypeptide(L)'
;MKLKGIYQMAVEKGMANDPRGKREVEKELKRSKKGYDKLSKDEKRDFDLEKLFHPYSDTRILYGNPDKEIKTLLVGIDIGEGELLLADRLRTQGKKIDVALSHHPQGRAYASFYEVISMQAQILSQYGIPINVVEDLLEPRIKEVERKVLPVNHMRAVDMARLLDIPFLCIHTPADNMVATYLKRVMDRKKPDTVEEVMETLKRIPEYKESFKNNAGPK
;
A
#
# COMPACT_ATOMS: atom_id res chain seq x y z
N MET A 1 8.96 18.76 4.78
CA MET A 1 8.45 17.81 5.81
C MET A 1 9.50 16.74 6.02
N LYS A 2 9.65 16.14 7.21
CA LYS A 2 10.58 15.00 7.38
C LYS A 2 10.04 13.75 6.68
N LEU A 3 10.91 12.86 6.22
CA LEU A 3 10.52 11.58 5.58
C LEU A 3 9.54 10.79 6.46
N LYS A 4 9.83 10.65 7.76
CA LYS A 4 8.94 10.01 8.73
C LYS A 4 7.56 10.68 8.84
N GLY A 5 7.51 12.00 8.69
CA GLY A 5 6.26 12.76 8.73
C GLY A 5 5.38 12.47 7.52
N ILE A 6 5.97 12.33 6.33
CA ILE A 6 5.24 11.93 5.12
C ILE A 6 4.65 10.53 5.31
N TYR A 7 5.47 9.60 5.80
CA TYR A 7 5.05 8.23 6.05
C TYR A 7 3.92 8.13 7.08
N GLN A 8 4.08 8.77 8.25
CA GLN A 8 3.06 8.80 9.30
C GLN A 8 1.75 9.43 8.81
N MET A 9 1.83 10.55 8.09
CA MET A 9 0.65 11.19 7.51
C MET A 9 -0.07 10.25 6.53
N ALA A 10 0.65 9.55 5.66
CA ALA A 10 0.06 8.61 4.72
C ALA A 10 -0.67 7.47 5.45
N VAL A 11 -0.02 6.88 6.46
CA VAL A 11 -0.59 5.82 7.30
C VAL A 11 -1.85 6.31 8.04
N GLU A 12 -1.78 7.48 8.68
CA GLU A 12 -2.91 8.08 9.40
C GLU A 12 -4.11 8.32 8.48
N LYS A 13 -3.88 8.88 7.29
CA LYS A 13 -4.93 9.09 6.29
C LYS A 13 -5.49 7.76 5.76
N GLY A 14 -4.63 6.76 5.55
CA GLY A 14 -5.04 5.42 5.16
C GLY A 14 -5.94 4.75 6.20
N MET A 15 -5.59 4.83 7.49
CA MET A 15 -6.42 4.31 8.60
C MET A 15 -7.73 5.08 8.75
N ALA A 16 -7.73 6.40 8.53
CA ALA A 16 -8.95 7.20 8.58
C ALA A 16 -9.94 6.87 7.44
N ASN A 17 -9.44 6.35 6.31
CA ASN A 17 -10.23 5.97 5.14
C ASN A 17 -10.28 4.44 4.94
N ASP A 18 -9.89 3.67 5.96
CA ASP A 18 -9.93 2.21 5.88
C ASP A 18 -11.39 1.74 5.73
N PRO A 19 -11.72 0.98 4.67
CA PRO A 19 -13.10 0.54 4.42
C PRO A 19 -13.66 -0.31 5.56
N ARG A 20 -12.81 -0.96 6.36
CA ARG A 20 -13.22 -1.75 7.53
C ARG A 20 -13.67 -0.86 8.70
N GLY A 21 -13.30 0.42 8.67
CA GLY A 21 -13.59 1.38 9.71
C GLY A 21 -12.66 1.31 10.91
N LYS A 22 -12.59 2.42 11.65
CA LYS A 22 -11.64 2.64 12.76
C LYS A 22 -11.64 1.53 13.81
N ARG A 23 -12.81 1.00 14.17
CA ARG A 23 -12.94 -0.03 15.22
C ARG A 23 -12.23 -1.34 14.85
N GLU A 24 -12.33 -1.77 13.59
CA GLU A 24 -11.68 -3.02 13.16
C GLU A 24 -10.16 -2.84 13.05
N VAL A 25 -9.70 -1.70 12.53
CA VAL A 25 -8.27 -1.34 12.52
C VAL A 25 -7.69 -1.35 13.95
N GLU A 26 -8.37 -0.74 14.92
CA GLU A 26 -7.92 -0.76 16.32
C GLU A 26 -7.88 -2.16 16.94
N LYS A 27 -8.85 -3.03 16.59
CA LYS A 27 -8.85 -4.43 17.04
C LYS A 27 -7.65 -5.19 16.48
N GLU A 28 -7.33 -4.98 15.21
CA GLU A 28 -6.18 -5.61 14.56
C GLU A 28 -4.86 -5.18 15.21
N LEU A 29 -4.67 -3.88 15.47
CA LEU A 29 -3.49 -3.38 16.17
C LEU A 29 -3.37 -3.95 17.58
N LYS A 30 -4.50 -4.08 18.31
CA LYS A 30 -4.52 -4.75 19.62
C LYS A 30 -4.15 -6.23 19.53
N ARG A 31 -4.58 -6.93 18.47
CA ARG A 31 -4.20 -8.34 18.24
C ARG A 31 -2.71 -8.46 17.93
N SER A 32 -2.19 -7.61 17.06
CA SER A 32 -0.75 -7.53 16.73
C SER A 32 0.09 -7.30 17.99
N LYS A 33 -0.30 -6.33 18.82
CA LYS A 33 0.38 -6.04 20.11
C LYS A 33 0.33 -7.24 21.07
N LYS A 34 -0.83 -7.88 21.23
CA LYS A 34 -0.94 -9.09 22.06
C LYS A 34 -0.09 -10.25 21.53
N GLY A 35 0.04 -10.37 20.21
CA GLY A 35 0.93 -11.33 19.57
C GLY A 35 2.38 -11.04 19.93
N TYR A 36 2.83 -9.81 19.70
CA TYR A 36 4.16 -9.34 20.06
C TYR A 36 4.50 -9.58 21.53
N ASP A 37 3.61 -9.25 22.46
CA ASP A 37 3.87 -9.38 23.90
C ASP A 37 4.16 -10.83 24.31
N LYS A 38 3.56 -11.81 23.62
CA LYS A 38 3.75 -13.25 23.85
C LYS A 38 5.01 -13.83 23.22
N LEU A 39 5.65 -13.11 22.30
CA LEU A 39 6.87 -13.58 21.65
C LEU A 39 8.03 -13.68 22.65
N SER A 40 8.88 -14.68 22.46
CA SER A 40 10.16 -14.82 23.13
C SER A 40 11.11 -13.66 22.79
N LYS A 41 12.22 -13.54 23.53
CA LYS A 41 13.21 -12.49 23.25
C LYS A 41 13.79 -12.59 21.84
N ASP A 42 13.97 -13.80 21.33
CA ASP A 42 14.54 -14.02 20.01
C ASP A 42 13.52 -13.69 18.91
N GLU A 43 12.28 -14.17 19.03
CA GLU A 43 11.21 -13.83 18.09
C GLU A 43 10.92 -12.32 18.05
N LYS A 44 11.06 -11.61 19.17
CA LYS A 44 10.92 -10.14 19.22
C LYS A 44 11.99 -9.40 18.43
N ARG A 45 13.16 -10.00 18.18
CA ARG A 45 14.23 -9.40 17.37
C ARG A 45 13.87 -9.40 15.89
N ASP A 46 13.15 -10.42 15.44
CA ASP A 46 12.77 -10.61 14.03
C ASP A 46 11.38 -10.02 13.71
N PHE A 47 10.64 -9.57 14.74
CA PHE A 47 9.31 -9.00 14.57
C PHE A 47 9.34 -7.63 13.89
N ASP A 48 8.46 -7.43 12.89
CA ASP A 48 8.26 -6.14 12.26
C ASP A 48 7.48 -5.18 13.17
N LEU A 49 8.20 -4.32 13.89
CA LEU A 49 7.63 -3.34 14.82
C LEU A 49 6.64 -2.36 14.17
N GLU A 50 6.69 -2.15 12.85
CA GLU A 50 5.73 -1.29 12.13
C GLU A 50 4.28 -1.82 12.29
N LYS A 51 4.13 -3.15 12.41
CA LYS A 51 2.83 -3.83 12.64
C LYS A 51 2.17 -3.46 13.98
N LEU A 52 2.90 -2.80 14.89
CA LEU A 52 2.34 -2.29 16.15
C LEU A 52 1.66 -0.93 15.98
N PHE A 53 2.03 -0.19 14.93
CA PHE A 53 1.58 1.18 14.71
C PHE A 53 0.54 1.27 13.60
N HIS A 54 0.61 0.38 12.59
CA HIS A 54 -0.39 0.32 11.53
C HIS A 54 -0.53 -1.11 10.94
N PRO A 55 -1.68 -1.44 10.32
CA PRO A 55 -1.98 -2.82 9.89
C PRO A 55 -1.48 -3.17 8.47
N TYR A 56 -0.88 -2.23 7.75
CA TYR A 56 -0.59 -2.40 6.32
C TYR A 56 0.83 -2.93 6.12
N SER A 57 1.02 -4.23 5.83
CA SER A 57 2.36 -4.79 5.63
C SER A 57 3.05 -4.30 4.34
N ASP A 58 2.28 -3.78 3.41
CA ASP A 58 2.68 -3.35 2.08
C ASP A 58 3.16 -1.89 1.98
N THR A 59 3.28 -1.19 3.11
CA THR A 59 3.56 0.26 3.16
C THR A 59 4.69 0.55 4.14
N ARG A 60 5.87 0.94 3.64
CA ARG A 60 7.09 1.07 4.44
C ARG A 60 8.02 2.16 3.91
N ILE A 61 8.75 2.82 4.83
CA ILE A 61 10.05 3.39 4.47
C ILE A 61 10.99 2.19 4.20
N LEU A 62 11.52 2.13 2.99
CA LEU A 62 12.36 1.03 2.51
C LEU A 62 13.84 1.33 2.69
N TYR A 63 14.23 2.59 2.51
CA TYR A 63 15.60 3.07 2.73
C TYR A 63 15.61 4.59 3.00
N GLY A 64 16.61 5.06 3.73
CA GLY A 64 16.89 6.48 3.98
C GLY A 64 16.68 6.90 5.43
N ASN A 65 17.27 8.04 5.80
CA ASN A 65 17.14 8.61 7.14
C ASN A 65 15.70 9.14 7.36
N PRO A 66 14.94 8.62 8.35
CA PRO A 66 13.58 9.09 8.65
C PRO A 66 13.50 10.58 9.01
N ASP A 67 14.60 11.17 9.49
CA ASP A 67 14.68 12.58 9.86
C ASP A 67 15.12 13.51 8.71
N LYS A 68 15.43 12.98 7.53
CA LYS A 68 15.78 13.78 6.35
C LYS A 68 14.63 14.72 5.98
N GLU A 69 14.96 15.98 5.71
CA GLU A 69 14.01 16.95 5.19
C GLU A 69 13.73 16.66 3.70
N ILE A 70 12.46 16.50 3.37
CA ILE A 70 11.96 16.25 2.01
C ILE A 70 11.22 17.48 1.51
N LYS A 71 11.63 17.95 0.33
CA LYS A 71 11.02 19.04 -0.43
C LYS A 71 10.56 18.60 -1.82
N THR A 72 11.23 17.62 -2.42
CA THR A 72 10.87 17.07 -3.73
C THR A 72 10.77 15.55 -3.73
N LEU A 73 9.79 15.04 -4.47
CA LEU A 73 9.52 13.62 -4.61
C LEU A 73 9.54 13.24 -6.09
N LEU A 74 10.12 12.08 -6.40
CA LEU A 74 9.79 11.34 -7.61
C LEU A 74 8.72 10.31 -7.25
N VAL A 75 7.57 10.35 -7.89
CA VAL A 75 6.43 9.47 -7.59
C VAL A 75 6.10 8.64 -8.81
N GLY A 76 5.86 7.34 -8.62
CA GLY A 76 5.45 6.43 -9.68
C GLY A 76 4.59 5.28 -9.14
N ILE A 77 3.84 4.63 -10.03
CA ILE A 77 3.11 3.41 -9.69
C ILE A 77 4.13 2.31 -9.39
N ASP A 78 5.02 2.07 -10.34
CA ASP A 78 6.16 1.18 -10.24
C ASP A 78 7.43 2.03 -10.19
N ILE A 79 8.10 2.06 -9.04
CA ILE A 79 9.48 2.56 -8.95
C ILE A 79 10.37 1.35 -8.68
N GLY A 80 11.09 0.91 -9.71
CA GLY A 80 12.10 -0.14 -9.63
C GLY A 80 13.49 0.39 -9.88
N GLU A 81 14.36 -0.48 -10.38
CA GLU A 81 15.77 -0.16 -10.68
C GLU A 81 15.89 0.89 -11.79
N GLY A 82 15.05 0.79 -12.84
CA GLY A 82 15.06 1.73 -13.96
C GLY A 82 14.71 3.15 -13.53
N GLU A 83 13.67 3.30 -12.72
CA GLU A 83 13.21 4.60 -12.23
C GLU A 83 14.17 5.19 -11.21
N LEU A 84 14.83 4.37 -10.39
CA LEU A 84 15.90 4.82 -9.49
C LEU A 84 17.13 5.31 -10.26
N LEU A 85 17.53 4.62 -11.33
CA LEU A 85 18.61 5.08 -12.20
C LEU A 85 18.23 6.37 -12.94
N LEU A 86 16.97 6.49 -13.39
CA LEU A 86 16.45 7.73 -13.95
C LEU A 86 16.47 8.87 -12.93
N ALA A 87 16.07 8.60 -11.68
CA ALA A 87 16.11 9.58 -10.59
C ALA A 87 17.52 10.10 -10.37
N ASP A 88 18.51 9.20 -10.34
CA ASP A 88 19.92 9.58 -10.24
C ASP A 88 20.36 10.43 -11.44
N ARG A 89 20.03 10.01 -12.67
CA ARG A 89 20.35 10.78 -13.88
C ARG A 89 19.77 12.20 -13.81
N LEU A 90 18.51 12.34 -13.39
CA LEU A 90 17.87 13.64 -13.23
C LEU A 90 18.56 14.48 -12.14
N ARG A 91 19.02 13.86 -11.04
CA ARG A 91 19.83 14.53 -10.01
C ARG A 91 21.14 15.05 -10.57
N THR A 92 21.85 14.27 -11.38
CA THR A 92 23.09 14.72 -12.04
C THR A 92 22.85 15.86 -13.03
N GLN A 93 21.64 15.97 -13.59
CA GLN A 93 21.22 17.07 -14.47
C GLN A 93 20.68 18.29 -13.70
N GLY A 94 20.81 18.32 -12.37
CA GLY A 94 20.44 19.45 -11.53
C GLY A 94 19.01 19.42 -11.01
N LYS A 95 18.19 18.40 -11.30
CA LYS A 95 16.88 18.25 -10.66
C LYS A 95 17.05 17.80 -9.21
N LYS A 96 16.40 18.48 -8.27
CA LYS A 96 16.38 18.03 -6.88
C LYS A 96 15.35 16.91 -6.72
N ILE A 97 15.78 15.74 -6.25
CA ILE A 97 14.91 14.62 -5.88
C ILE A 97 15.38 14.14 -4.51
N ASP A 98 14.59 14.40 -3.47
CA ASP A 98 14.97 14.07 -2.10
C ASP A 98 14.60 12.64 -1.69
N VAL A 99 13.55 12.09 -2.32
CA VAL A 99 13.00 10.74 -2.10
C VAL A 99 12.31 10.22 -3.36
N ALA A 100 12.37 8.91 -3.58
CA ALA A 100 11.52 8.19 -4.53
C ALA A 100 10.35 7.52 -3.79
N LEU A 101 9.15 7.57 -4.37
CA LEU A 101 7.92 7.03 -3.79
C LEU A 101 7.28 6.08 -4.81
N SER A 102 7.24 4.79 -4.47
CA SER A 102 6.51 3.76 -5.22
C SER A 102 5.10 3.58 -4.66
N HIS A 103 4.11 3.42 -5.53
CA HIS A 103 2.82 2.89 -5.09
C HIS A 103 2.93 1.40 -4.81
N HIS A 104 3.41 0.61 -5.78
CA HIS A 104 3.56 -0.83 -5.60
C HIS A 104 4.68 -1.16 -4.60
N PRO A 105 4.48 -2.18 -3.75
CA PRO A 105 5.45 -2.59 -2.74
C PRO A 105 6.78 -3.02 -3.33
N GLN A 106 7.85 -2.73 -2.60
CA GLN A 106 9.21 -3.17 -2.88
C GLN A 106 9.86 -3.65 -1.58
N GLY A 107 10.98 -4.37 -1.65
CA GLY A 107 11.72 -4.77 -0.44
C GLY A 107 10.89 -5.61 0.52
N ARG A 108 11.08 -5.34 1.82
CA ARG A 108 10.34 -5.99 2.90
C ARG A 108 8.81 -5.83 2.77
N ALA A 109 8.32 -4.71 2.24
CA ALA A 109 6.89 -4.48 2.07
C ALA A 109 6.30 -5.45 1.03
N TYR A 110 7.04 -5.73 -0.04
CA TYR A 110 6.65 -6.71 -1.04
C TYR A 110 6.71 -8.15 -0.48
N ALA A 111 7.74 -8.47 0.30
CA ALA A 111 7.90 -9.79 0.90
C ALA A 111 6.71 -10.21 1.78
N SER A 112 6.09 -9.25 2.47
CA SER A 112 4.90 -9.46 3.31
C SER A 112 3.59 -9.04 2.65
N PHE A 113 3.58 -8.77 1.33
CA PHE A 113 2.40 -8.22 0.63
C PHE A 113 1.15 -9.10 0.75
N TYR A 114 1.31 -10.43 0.73
CA TYR A 114 0.17 -11.35 0.82
C TYR A 114 -0.61 -11.19 2.14
N GLU A 115 -0.01 -10.66 3.20
CA GLU A 115 -0.67 -10.47 4.49
C GLU A 115 -1.82 -9.45 4.40
N VAL A 116 -1.70 -8.39 3.59
CA VAL A 116 -2.79 -7.39 3.46
C VAL A 116 -4.03 -7.98 2.79
N ILE A 117 -3.92 -9.09 2.03
CA ILE A 117 -5.07 -9.73 1.41
C ILE A 117 -6.06 -10.23 2.46
N SER A 118 -5.59 -10.63 3.65
CA SER A 118 -6.46 -11.06 4.74
C SER A 118 -7.47 -9.98 5.18
N MET A 119 -7.15 -8.71 4.96
CA MET A 119 -8.06 -7.60 5.25
C MET A 119 -9.33 -7.63 4.40
N GLN A 120 -9.26 -8.21 3.20
CA GLN A 120 -10.40 -8.35 2.30
C GLN A 120 -11.51 -9.21 2.93
N ALA A 121 -11.16 -10.17 3.80
CA ALA A 121 -12.14 -10.95 4.55
C ALA A 121 -13.04 -10.04 5.39
N GLN A 122 -12.44 -9.10 6.11
CA GLN A 122 -13.15 -8.16 6.96
C GLN A 122 -13.97 -7.17 6.14
N ILE A 123 -13.45 -6.69 5.00
CA ILE A 123 -14.16 -5.77 4.10
C ILE A 123 -15.41 -6.45 3.54
N LEU A 124 -15.28 -7.64 2.95
CA LEU A 124 -16.38 -8.38 2.35
C LEU A 124 -17.43 -8.81 3.38
N SER A 125 -17.02 -9.10 4.62
CA SER A 125 -17.97 -9.44 5.67
C SER A 125 -18.90 -8.28 6.04
N GLN A 126 -18.49 -7.03 5.84
CA GLN A 126 -19.37 -5.87 6.02
C GLN A 126 -20.51 -5.81 5.00
N TYR A 127 -20.38 -6.51 3.87
CA TYR A 127 -21.43 -6.64 2.87
C TYR A 127 -22.32 -7.88 3.09
N GLY A 128 -22.29 -8.46 4.30
CA GLY A 128 -23.19 -9.52 4.73
C GLY A 128 -22.70 -10.95 4.45
N ILE A 129 -21.47 -11.11 3.95
CA ILE A 129 -20.87 -12.43 3.74
C ILE A 129 -20.30 -12.94 5.09
N PRO A 130 -20.63 -14.16 5.53
CA PRO A 130 -20.04 -14.73 6.75
C PRO A 130 -18.51 -14.77 6.67
N ILE A 131 -17.83 -14.35 7.75
CA ILE A 131 -16.37 -14.18 7.75
C ILE A 131 -15.62 -15.48 7.38
N ASN A 132 -16.08 -16.62 7.90
CA ASN A 132 -15.49 -17.93 7.63
C ASN A 132 -15.58 -18.30 6.15
N VAL A 133 -16.68 -17.96 5.47
CA VAL A 133 -16.84 -18.21 4.03
C VAL A 133 -15.85 -17.38 3.22
N VAL A 134 -15.64 -16.12 3.60
CA VAL A 134 -14.66 -15.27 2.90
C VAL A 134 -13.23 -15.72 3.17
N GLU A 135 -12.91 -16.10 4.41
CA GLU A 135 -11.59 -16.64 4.78
C GLU A 135 -11.27 -17.90 3.97
N ASP A 136 -12.21 -18.85 3.88
CA ASP A 136 -12.08 -20.08 3.08
C ASP A 136 -11.88 -19.77 1.58
N LEU A 137 -12.56 -18.75 1.05
CA LEU A 137 -12.42 -18.31 -0.35
C LEU A 137 -11.09 -17.62 -0.63
N LEU A 138 -10.55 -16.87 0.33
CA LEU A 138 -9.31 -16.11 0.17
C LEU A 138 -8.06 -16.95 0.42
N GLU A 139 -8.13 -18.00 1.25
CA GLU A 139 -6.97 -18.82 1.61
C GLU A 139 -6.18 -19.36 0.40
N PRO A 140 -6.82 -19.93 -0.64
CA PRO A 140 -6.09 -20.38 -1.83
C PRO A 140 -5.36 -19.23 -2.54
N ARG A 141 -6.00 -18.05 -2.60
CA ARG A 141 -5.42 -16.87 -3.24
C ARG A 141 -4.24 -16.32 -2.46
N ILE A 142 -4.33 -16.27 -1.13
CA ILE A 142 -3.22 -15.85 -0.26
C ILE A 142 -2.01 -16.77 -0.47
N LYS A 143 -2.21 -18.10 -0.44
CA LYS A 143 -1.16 -19.09 -0.68
C LYS A 143 -0.54 -18.99 -2.07
N GLU A 144 -1.34 -18.72 -3.09
CA GLU A 144 -0.85 -18.50 -4.47
C GLU A 144 0.08 -17.28 -4.52
N VAL A 145 -0.36 -16.15 -3.96
CA VAL A 145 0.42 -14.90 -3.96
C VAL A 145 1.70 -15.07 -3.12
N GLU A 146 1.61 -15.67 -1.95
CA GLU A 146 2.75 -15.97 -1.09
C GLU A 146 3.83 -16.77 -1.86
N ARG A 147 3.44 -17.87 -2.51
CA ARG A 147 4.36 -18.71 -3.30
C ARG A 147 4.97 -17.98 -4.49
N LYS A 148 4.23 -17.04 -5.09
CA LYS A 148 4.73 -16.22 -6.20
C LYS A 148 5.74 -15.17 -5.74
N VAL A 149 5.54 -14.61 -4.55
CA VAL A 149 6.40 -13.57 -3.97
C VAL A 149 7.67 -14.18 -3.38
N LEU A 150 7.56 -15.31 -2.68
CA LEU A 150 8.65 -15.95 -1.92
C LEU A 150 10.01 -16.05 -2.66
N PRO A 151 10.09 -16.50 -3.94
CA PRO A 151 11.38 -16.71 -4.59
C PRO A 151 12.00 -15.43 -5.19
N VAL A 152 11.34 -14.28 -5.10
CA VAL A 152 11.79 -13.04 -5.74
C VAL A 152 12.96 -12.41 -4.98
N ASN A 153 13.85 -11.72 -5.69
CA ASN A 153 14.85 -10.85 -5.06
C ASN A 153 14.19 -9.55 -4.56
N HIS A 154 13.59 -9.61 -3.37
CA HIS A 154 12.86 -8.51 -2.75
C HIS A 154 13.70 -7.23 -2.62
N MET A 155 14.99 -7.36 -2.30
CA MET A 155 15.85 -6.24 -1.94
C MET A 155 16.46 -5.51 -3.13
N ARG A 156 16.29 -6.01 -4.37
CA ARG A 156 16.98 -5.49 -5.55
C ARG A 156 16.84 -3.97 -5.75
N ALA A 157 15.61 -3.45 -5.73
CA ALA A 157 15.36 -2.01 -5.85
C ALA A 157 15.83 -1.23 -4.61
N VAL A 158 15.68 -1.79 -3.41
CA VAL A 158 16.11 -1.16 -2.16
C VAL A 158 17.63 -1.04 -2.07
N ASP A 159 18.35 -2.06 -2.53
CA ASP A 159 19.81 -2.07 -2.55
C ASP A 159 20.35 -1.06 -3.57
N MET A 160 19.70 -0.92 -4.73
CA MET A 160 20.03 0.15 -5.67
C MET A 160 19.77 1.54 -5.07
N ALA A 161 18.62 1.74 -4.42
CA ALA A 161 18.31 2.99 -3.73
C ALA A 161 19.37 3.33 -2.67
N ARG A 162 19.87 2.32 -1.95
CA ARG A 162 20.97 2.46 -1.00
C ARG A 162 22.28 2.88 -1.66
N LEU A 163 22.66 2.24 -2.76
CA LEU A 163 23.89 2.55 -3.50
C LEU A 163 23.87 3.97 -4.10
N LEU A 164 22.72 4.43 -4.57
CA LEU A 164 22.54 5.78 -5.14
C LEU A 164 22.26 6.86 -4.07
N ASP A 165 22.18 6.46 -2.80
CA ASP A 165 21.73 7.27 -1.66
C ASP A 165 20.44 8.06 -1.96
N ILE A 166 19.44 7.35 -2.49
CA ILE A 166 18.10 7.87 -2.77
C ILE A 166 17.15 7.29 -1.73
N PRO A 167 16.67 8.06 -0.74
CA PRO A 167 15.61 7.61 0.15
C PRO A 167 14.44 7.05 -0.63
N PHE A 168 13.88 5.94 -0.14
CA PHE A 168 12.89 5.18 -0.87
C PHE A 168 11.74 4.79 0.06
N LEU A 169 10.52 5.13 -0.36
CA LEU A 169 9.29 4.93 0.37
C LEU A 169 8.29 4.20 -0.53
N CYS A 170 7.49 3.31 0.05
CA CYS A 170 6.32 2.75 -0.61
C CYS A 170 5.06 3.03 0.20
N ILE A 171 3.99 3.44 -0.48
CA ILE A 171 2.64 3.63 0.08
C ILE A 171 1.63 2.96 -0.85
N HIS A 172 1.11 1.81 -0.42
CA HIS A 172 0.17 1.01 -1.18
C HIS A 172 -1.24 1.08 -0.58
N THR A 173 -1.62 0.19 0.36
CA THR A 173 -2.97 0.14 0.95
C THR A 173 -3.50 1.50 1.43
N PRO A 174 -2.72 2.38 2.08
CA PRO A 174 -3.22 3.70 2.46
C PRO A 174 -3.69 4.55 1.28
N ALA A 175 -3.02 4.47 0.11
CA ALA A 175 -3.45 5.16 -1.10
C ALA A 175 -4.72 4.51 -1.67
N ASP A 176 -4.79 3.19 -1.70
CA ASP A 176 -5.96 2.44 -2.18
C ASP A 176 -7.21 2.72 -1.34
N ASN A 177 -7.06 2.84 -0.02
CA ASN A 177 -8.14 3.20 0.89
C ASN A 177 -8.75 4.58 0.55
N MET A 178 -7.93 5.53 0.07
CA MET A 178 -8.42 6.84 -0.39
C MET A 178 -9.31 6.68 -1.62
N VAL A 179 -8.88 5.87 -2.58
CA VAL A 179 -9.64 5.59 -3.81
C VAL A 179 -10.93 4.84 -3.48
N ALA A 180 -10.85 3.78 -2.66
CA ALA A 180 -12.00 3.01 -2.21
C ALA A 180 -13.04 3.90 -1.52
N THR A 181 -12.61 4.78 -0.61
CA THR A 181 -13.51 5.72 0.08
C THR A 181 -14.10 6.75 -0.89
N TYR A 182 -13.31 7.28 -1.81
CA TYR A 182 -13.81 8.20 -2.83
C TYR A 182 -14.89 7.54 -3.71
N LEU A 183 -14.58 6.37 -4.28
CA LEU A 183 -15.50 5.62 -5.14
C LEU A 183 -16.75 5.21 -4.38
N LYS A 184 -16.62 4.75 -3.13
CA LYS A 184 -17.77 4.43 -2.29
C LYS A 184 -18.71 5.62 -2.15
N ARG A 185 -18.20 6.83 -1.85
CA ARG A 185 -19.02 8.05 -1.75
C ARG A 185 -19.69 8.41 -3.08
N VAL A 186 -18.98 8.23 -4.20
CA VAL A 186 -19.55 8.46 -5.54
C VAL A 186 -20.71 7.50 -5.79
N MET A 187 -20.53 6.20 -5.53
CA MET A 187 -21.54 5.17 -5.75
C MET A 187 -22.72 5.32 -4.79
N ASP A 188 -22.49 5.60 -3.50
CA ASP A 188 -23.56 5.82 -2.51
C ASP A 188 -24.44 7.03 -2.86
N ARG A 189 -23.86 8.05 -3.52
CA ARG A 189 -24.58 9.23 -4.01
C ARG A 189 -25.33 8.97 -5.32
N LYS A 190 -24.68 8.28 -6.26
CA LYS A 190 -25.23 8.04 -7.60
C LYS A 190 -26.26 6.93 -7.62
N LYS A 191 -26.09 5.93 -6.76
CA LYS A 191 -26.92 4.72 -6.66
C LYS A 191 -27.23 4.13 -8.04
N PRO A 192 -26.19 3.79 -8.83
CA PRO A 192 -26.42 3.15 -10.11
C PRO A 192 -27.07 1.78 -9.90
N ASP A 193 -28.10 1.48 -10.68
CA ASP A 193 -28.85 0.22 -10.62
C ASP A 193 -28.32 -0.82 -11.62
N THR A 194 -27.60 -0.37 -12.65
CA THR A 194 -27.03 -1.25 -13.69
C THR A 194 -25.51 -1.11 -13.80
N VAL A 195 -24.87 -2.14 -14.34
CA VAL A 195 -23.43 -2.10 -14.65
C VAL A 195 -23.12 -0.98 -15.66
N GLU A 196 -24.02 -0.74 -16.62
CA GLU A 196 -23.89 0.37 -17.57
C GLU A 196 -23.82 1.72 -16.85
N GLU A 197 -24.70 1.97 -15.88
CA GLU A 197 -24.69 3.20 -15.08
C GLU A 197 -23.45 3.33 -14.19
N VAL A 198 -22.92 2.21 -13.67
CA VAL A 198 -21.62 2.19 -12.99
C VAL A 198 -20.53 2.64 -13.96
N MET A 199 -20.49 2.08 -15.17
CA MET A 199 -19.49 2.42 -16.19
C MET A 199 -19.59 3.87 -16.65
N GLU A 200 -20.81 4.39 -16.84
CA GLU A 200 -21.05 5.81 -17.13
C GLU A 200 -20.60 6.72 -15.99
N THR A 201 -20.83 6.30 -14.75
CA THR A 201 -20.40 7.05 -13.57
C THR A 201 -18.87 7.11 -13.50
N LEU A 202 -18.19 5.98 -13.71
CA LEU A 202 -16.73 5.93 -13.74
C LEU A 202 -16.15 6.79 -14.88
N LYS A 203 -16.73 6.74 -16.09
CA LYS A 203 -16.29 7.56 -17.25
C LYS A 203 -16.31 9.08 -17.00
N ARG A 204 -17.04 9.55 -15.98
CA ARG A 204 -17.08 10.98 -15.60
C ARG A 204 -15.92 11.40 -14.70
N ILE A 205 -15.23 10.45 -14.09
CA ILE A 205 -14.05 10.70 -13.24
C ILE A 205 -12.83 10.90 -14.16
N PRO A 206 -12.02 11.97 -14.00
CA PRO A 206 -10.93 12.30 -14.91
C PRO A 206 -9.92 11.16 -15.14
N GLU A 207 -9.55 10.47 -14.07
CA GLU A 207 -8.61 9.35 -14.07
C GLU A 207 -9.13 8.19 -14.93
N TYR A 208 -10.40 7.84 -14.77
CA TYR A 208 -11.04 6.79 -15.57
C TYR A 208 -11.24 7.23 -17.01
N LYS A 209 -11.65 8.47 -17.25
CA LYS A 209 -11.76 9.02 -18.61
C LYS A 209 -10.43 8.91 -19.36
N GLU A 210 -9.33 9.24 -18.69
CA GLU A 210 -7.99 9.11 -19.26
C GLU A 210 -7.62 7.63 -19.48
N SER A 211 -7.95 6.75 -18.54
CA SER A 211 -7.72 5.30 -18.72
C SER A 211 -8.44 4.72 -19.96
N PHE A 212 -9.67 5.17 -20.26
CA PHE A 212 -10.39 4.75 -21.47
C PHE A 212 -9.69 5.18 -22.76
N LYS A 213 -9.14 6.40 -22.81
CA LYS A 213 -8.36 6.85 -23.98
C LYS A 213 -7.10 6.01 -24.20
N ASN A 214 -6.53 5.50 -23.11
CA ASN A 214 -5.33 4.68 -23.13
C ASN A 214 -5.64 3.17 -23.21
N ASN A 215 -6.86 2.78 -23.59
CA ASN A 215 -7.32 1.39 -23.68
C ASN A 215 -7.17 0.58 -22.37
N ALA A 216 -7.13 1.27 -21.23
CA ALA A 216 -6.92 0.73 -19.89
C ALA A 216 -8.12 1.02 -18.96
N GLY A 217 -9.27 1.37 -19.53
CA GLY A 217 -10.49 1.58 -18.77
C GLY A 217 -11.07 0.28 -18.19
N PRO A 218 -11.90 0.39 -17.13
CA PRO A 218 -12.66 -0.75 -16.64
C PRO A 218 -13.51 -1.37 -17.76
N LYS A 219 -13.84 -2.66 -17.64
CA LYS A 219 -14.62 -3.43 -18.61
C LYS A 219 -15.81 -4.07 -17.93
#